data_AF-A0A1W1CEV6-F1
#
_entry.id   AF-A0A1W1CEV6-F1
#
_cell.length_a   1.000
_cell.length_b   1.000
_cell.length_c   1.000
_cell.angle_alpha   90.00
_cell.angle_beta   90.00
_cell.angle_gamma   90.00
#
_symmetry.space_group_name_H-M   'P 1'
#
loop_
_entity.id
_entity.type
_entity.pdbx_description
1 polymer ?
#
loop_
_entity_poly.entity_id
_entity_poly.type
_entity_poly.pdbx_seq_one_letter_code
_entity_poly.pdbx_strand_id
1 'polypeptide(L)'
;MYKIFLSTIIAISTCLHAQTPQVKEQNATSKEKLLQEQLQKQMQKEEKFAKEQKFYQGDEYDLKAVEINQKSLKNIPVIEPDYDFDITDVYRDDI
;
A
#
# COMPACT_ATOMS: atom_id res chain seq x y z
N MET A 1 -11.50 -1.10 -32.14
CA MET A 1 -10.94 0.27 -32.24
C MET A 1 -9.91 0.60 -31.15
N TYR A 2 -10.00 0.07 -29.92
CA TYR A 2 -8.97 0.30 -28.87
C TYR A 2 -7.58 -0.31 -29.14
N LYS A 3 -7.48 -1.32 -30.02
CA LYS A 3 -6.21 -1.99 -30.34
C LYS A 3 -5.23 -1.13 -31.17
N ILE A 4 -5.73 -0.12 -31.88
CA ILE A 4 -4.91 0.78 -32.70
C ILE A 4 -4.26 1.85 -31.81
N PHE A 5 -5.02 2.33 -30.81
CA PHE A 5 -4.55 3.33 -29.84
C PHE A 5 -3.48 2.80 -28.85
N LEU A 6 -3.44 1.49 -28.59
CA LEU A 6 -2.42 0.93 -27.69
C LEU A 6 -1.03 0.81 -28.35
N SER A 7 -0.96 0.69 -29.69
CA SER A 7 0.33 0.54 -30.39
C SER A 7 1.08 1.86 -30.56
N THR A 8 0.37 2.99 -30.63
CA THR A 8 0.99 4.32 -30.82
C THR A 8 1.68 4.85 -29.57
N ILE A 9 1.24 4.43 -28.38
CA ILE A 9 1.86 4.82 -27.10
C ILE A 9 3.26 4.18 -26.95
N ILE A 10 3.44 2.95 -27.45
CA ILE A 10 4.72 2.22 -27.37
C ILE A 10 5.79 2.83 -28.28
N ALA A 11 5.40 3.39 -29.44
CA ALA A 11 6.33 3.97 -30.41
C ALA A 11 6.92 5.33 -29.98
N ILE A 12 6.22 6.09 -29.12
CA ILE A 12 6.71 7.41 -28.66
C ILE A 12 7.82 7.26 -27.60
N SER A 13 7.80 6.17 -26.83
CA SER A 13 8.76 5.95 -25.75
C SER A 13 10.18 5.62 -26.24
N THR A 14 10.32 5.04 -27.44
CA THR A 14 11.64 4.65 -27.99
C THR A 14 12.43 5.79 -28.63
N CYS A 15 11.82 6.94 -28.94
CA CYS A 15 12.49 8.00 -29.69
C CYS A 15 13.19 9.06 -28.81
N LEU A 16 13.09 8.97 -27.49
CA LEU A 16 13.59 10.00 -26.57
C LEU A 16 14.94 9.66 -25.89
N HIS A 17 15.87 9.02 -26.61
CA HIS A 17 17.19 8.65 -26.05
C HIS A 17 18.42 9.17 -26.83
N ALA A 18 18.27 10.14 -27.73
CA ALA A 18 19.42 10.71 -28.45
C ALA A 18 19.64 12.19 -28.10
N GLN A 19 20.55 12.43 -27.14
CA GLN A 19 21.54 13.53 -27.06
C GLN A 19 21.93 13.81 -25.59
N THR A 20 23.14 13.42 -25.20
CA THR A 20 23.82 13.97 -24.01
C THR A 20 25.15 14.60 -24.43
N PRO A 21 25.39 15.90 -24.18
CA PRO A 21 26.74 16.45 -24.27
C PRO A 21 27.60 15.91 -23.12
N GLN A 22 28.81 15.50 -23.50
CA GLN A 22 29.87 14.93 -22.67
C GLN A 22 30.42 15.96 -21.69
N VAL A 23 30.00 15.91 -20.42
CA VAL A 23 30.71 16.50 -19.27
C VAL A 23 30.59 15.54 -18.10
N LYS A 24 31.43 14.50 -18.04
CA LYS A 24 31.41 13.54 -16.91
C LYS A 24 32.76 12.88 -16.72
N GLU A 25 33.46 13.26 -15.66
CA GLU A 25 34.40 12.30 -15.03
C GLU A 25 34.47 12.44 -13.51
N GLN A 26 34.29 13.63 -12.92
CA GLN A 26 34.30 13.77 -11.45
C GLN A 26 32.91 13.67 -10.76
N ASN A 27 31.81 13.85 -11.50
CA ASN A 27 30.44 13.83 -10.95
C ASN A 27 29.67 12.52 -11.25
N ALA A 28 30.27 11.59 -11.99
CA ALA A 28 29.61 10.34 -12.40
C ALA A 28 29.46 9.36 -11.23
N THR A 29 30.52 9.17 -10.45
CA THR A 29 30.56 8.29 -9.27
C THR A 29 29.59 8.71 -8.16
N SER A 30 29.39 10.01 -7.95
CA SER A 30 28.40 10.52 -6.98
C SER A 30 26.96 10.27 -7.44
N LYS A 31 26.68 10.48 -8.73
CA LYS A 31 25.34 10.27 -9.30
C LYS A 31 24.95 8.79 -9.37
N GLU A 32 25.88 7.91 -9.73
CA GLU A 32 25.63 6.46 -9.74
C GLU A 32 25.35 5.92 -8.33
N LYS A 33 26.09 6.39 -7.32
CA LYS A 33 25.84 6.01 -5.93
C LYS A 33 24.46 6.45 -5.44
N LEU A 34 24.08 7.69 -5.73
CA LEU A 34 22.74 8.21 -5.39
C LEU A 34 21.63 7.44 -6.11
N LEU A 35 21.83 7.09 -7.38
CA LEU A 35 20.89 6.29 -8.15
C LEU A 35 20.73 4.89 -7.55
N GLN A 36 21.83 4.23 -7.20
CA GLN A 36 21.80 2.91 -6.57
C GLN A 36 21.09 2.94 -5.21
N GLU A 37 21.34 3.97 -4.39
CA GLU A 37 20.64 4.16 -3.11
C GLU A 37 19.14 4.36 -3.30
N GLN A 38 18.73 5.12 -4.31
CA GLN A 38 17.31 5.33 -4.63
C GLN A 38 16.64 4.04 -5.14
N LEU A 39 17.32 3.29 -6.01
CA LEU A 39 16.85 1.99 -6.48
C LEU A 39 16.65 1.03 -5.31
N GLN A 40 17.62 0.94 -4.40
CA GLN A 40 17.52 0.07 -3.24
C GLN A 40 16.33 0.46 -2.33
N LYS A 41 16.12 1.75 -2.10
CA LYS A 41 14.94 2.24 -1.34
C LYS A 41 13.63 1.91 -2.04
N GLN A 42 13.57 2.00 -3.36
CA GLN A 42 12.37 1.68 -4.13
C GLN A 42 12.05 0.17 -4.03
N MET A 43 13.06 -0.69 -4.20
CA MET A 43 12.89 -2.15 -4.06
C MET A 43 12.38 -2.54 -2.68
N GLN A 44 12.94 -1.96 -1.61
CA GLN A 44 12.50 -2.21 -0.23
C GLN A 44 11.04 -1.78 0.00
N LYS A 45 10.60 -0.67 -0.60
CA LYS A 45 9.21 -0.23 -0.52
C LYS A 45 8.28 -1.19 -1.24
N GLU A 46 8.63 -1.62 -2.45
CA GLU A 46 7.82 -2.56 -3.22
C GLU A 46 7.70 -3.91 -2.53
N GLU A 47 8.78 -4.41 -1.93
CA GLU A 47 8.75 -5.64 -1.12
C GLU A 47 7.80 -5.50 0.09
N LYS A 48 7.87 -4.37 0.80
CA LYS A 48 6.95 -4.07 1.92
C LYS A 48 5.50 -4.02 1.45
N PHE A 49 5.21 -3.31 0.37
CA PHE A 49 3.85 -3.21 -0.17
C PHE A 49 3.32 -4.56 -0.64
N ALA A 50 4.14 -5.40 -1.28
CA ALA A 50 3.73 -6.73 -1.70
C ALA A 50 3.37 -7.63 -0.50
N LYS A 51 4.15 -7.54 0.59
CA LYS A 51 3.85 -8.27 1.84
C LYS A 51 2.56 -7.77 2.50
N GLU A 52 2.39 -6.45 2.57
CA GLU A 52 1.18 -5.83 3.13
C GLU A 52 -0.06 -6.15 2.29
N GLN A 53 0.04 -6.12 0.97
CA GLN A 53 -1.05 -6.47 0.07
C GLN A 53 -1.53 -7.91 0.31
N LYS A 54 -0.60 -8.86 0.46
CA LYS A 54 -0.95 -10.25 0.82
C LYS A 54 -1.65 -10.34 2.17
N PHE A 55 -1.15 -9.61 3.16
CA PHE A 55 -1.78 -9.53 4.48
C PHE A 55 -3.22 -9.01 4.39
N TYR A 56 -3.47 -7.94 3.64
CA TYR A 56 -4.81 -7.34 3.52
C TYR A 56 -5.79 -8.14 2.67
N GLN A 57 -5.29 -8.87 1.67
CA GLN A 57 -6.13 -9.77 0.87
C GLN A 57 -6.64 -10.92 1.72
N GLY A 58 -5.83 -11.37 2.68
CA GLY A 58 -6.21 -12.37 3.66
C GLY A 58 -6.52 -13.75 3.10
N ASP A 59 -6.23 -13.99 1.81
CA ASP A 59 -6.39 -15.26 1.11
C ASP A 59 -5.57 -16.40 1.72
N GLU A 60 -4.49 -16.06 2.45
CA GLU A 60 -3.63 -17.01 3.15
C GLU A 60 -4.09 -17.27 4.61
N TYR A 61 -5.12 -16.58 5.12
CA TYR A 61 -5.65 -16.80 6.46
C TYR A 61 -6.85 -17.75 6.45
N ASP A 62 -6.73 -18.84 7.21
CA ASP A 62 -7.89 -19.68 7.53
C ASP A 62 -8.69 -19.05 8.69
N LEU A 63 -9.58 -18.12 8.34
CA LEU A 63 -10.49 -17.48 9.28
C LEU A 63 -11.59 -18.44 9.81
N LYS A 64 -11.69 -19.65 9.25
CA LYS A 64 -12.68 -20.67 9.66
C LYS A 64 -12.10 -21.73 10.59
N ALA A 65 -10.77 -21.78 10.75
CA ALA A 65 -10.10 -22.69 11.67
C ALA A 65 -10.66 -22.64 13.10
N VAL A 66 -11.21 -21.49 13.51
CA VAL A 66 -11.82 -21.27 14.82
C VAL A 66 -13.25 -20.70 14.68
N GLU A 67 -14.04 -21.27 13.77
CA GLU A 67 -15.44 -20.85 13.60
C GLU A 67 -16.25 -21.12 14.87
N ILE A 68 -16.91 -20.08 15.39
CA ILE A 68 -17.69 -20.16 16.62
C ILE A 68 -18.98 -20.93 16.35
N ASN A 69 -19.22 -21.96 17.17
CA ASN A 69 -20.49 -22.66 17.14
C ASN A 69 -21.62 -21.75 17.65
N GLN A 70 -22.47 -21.25 16.76
CA GLN A 70 -23.59 -20.38 17.14
C GLN A 70 -24.54 -21.02 18.17
N LYS A 71 -24.63 -22.36 18.22
CA LYS A 71 -25.47 -23.05 19.21
C LYS A 71 -24.92 -22.91 20.63
N SER A 72 -23.61 -22.73 20.80
CA SER A 72 -23.02 -22.51 22.13
C SER A 72 -23.29 -21.10 22.66
N LEU A 73 -23.67 -20.14 21.79
CA LEU A 73 -23.98 -18.76 22.18
C LEU A 73 -25.32 -18.62 22.91
N LYS A 74 -26.23 -19.60 22.79
CA LYS A 74 -27.58 -19.55 23.39
C LYS A 74 -27.60 -19.44 24.92
N ASN A 75 -26.53 -19.90 25.56
CA ASN A 75 -26.43 -19.94 27.02
C ASN A 75 -25.56 -18.81 27.58
N ILE A 76 -25.05 -17.92 26.72
CA ILE A 76 -24.23 -16.77 27.15
C ILE A 76 -25.20 -15.63 27.50
N PRO A 77 -25.14 -15.09 28.73
CA PRO A 77 -25.96 -13.93 29.09
C PRO A 77 -25.56 -12.73 28.24
N VAL A 78 -26.55 -12.01 27.72
CA VAL A 78 -26.31 -10.72 27.06
C VAL A 78 -25.93 -9.72 28.16
N ILE A 79 -24.73 -9.17 28.06
CA ILE A 79 -24.27 -8.09 28.93
C ILE A 79 -24.71 -6.79 28.29
N GLU A 80 -25.58 -6.04 28.96
CA GLU A 80 -25.94 -4.69 28.50
C GLU A 80 -24.76 -3.75 28.80
N PRO A 81 -24.38 -2.87 27.85
CA PRO A 81 -23.39 -1.86 28.13
C PRO A 81 -23.94 -0.89 29.18
N ASP A 82 -23.05 -0.37 30.02
CA ASP A 82 -23.40 0.74 30.89
C ASP A 82 -23.60 1.99 30.02
N TYR A 83 -24.85 2.43 29.89
CA TYR A 83 -25.23 3.58 29.08
C TYR A 83 -24.96 4.92 29.80
N ASP A 84 -24.30 4.91 30.95
CA ASP A 84 -23.84 6.11 31.67
C ASP A 84 -22.62 6.79 31.00
N PHE A 85 -22.40 6.54 29.72
CA PHE A 85 -21.36 7.21 28.95
C PHE A 85 -21.83 8.61 28.54
N ASP A 86 -21.52 9.59 29.38
CA ASP A 86 -21.76 11.00 29.08
C ASP A 86 -20.75 11.53 28.05
N ILE A 87 -21.20 11.65 26.79
CA ILE A 87 -20.41 12.24 25.71
C ILE A 87 -20.49 13.77 25.67
N THR A 88 -21.30 14.40 26.52
CA THR A 88 -21.54 15.84 26.45
C THR A 88 -20.32 16.66 26.85
N ASP A 89 -19.36 16.09 27.59
CA ASP A 89 -18.08 16.73 27.87
C ASP A 89 -17.13 16.73 26.65
N VAL A 90 -17.24 15.72 25.77
CA VAL A 90 -16.34 15.55 24.61
C VAL A 90 -16.77 16.43 23.43
N TYR A 91 -18.08 16.64 23.25
CA TYR A 91 -18.65 17.41 22.15
C TYR A 91 -19.41 18.64 22.66
N ARG A 92 -18.70 19.48 23.41
CA ARG A 92 -19.19 20.79 23.85
C ARG A 92 -19.15 21.77 22.68
N ASP A 93 -20.32 22.11 22.17
CA ASP A 93 -20.51 23.16 21.15
C ASP A 93 -20.45 24.58 21.75
N ASP A 94 -20.26 24.70 23.08
CA ASP A 94 -20.29 25.96 23.86
C ASP A 94 -18.90 26.52 24.23
N ILE A 95 -17.83 26.12 23.52
CA ILE A 95 -16.47 26.70 23.63
C ILE A 95 -16.04 27.36 22.31
#